data_AF-A0A8D2FU38-F1
#
_entry.id   AF-A0A8D2FU38-F1
#
_cell.length_a   1.000
_cell.length_b   1.000
_cell.length_c   1.000
_cell.angle_alpha   90.00
_cell.angle_beta   90.00
_cell.angle_gamma   90.00
#
_symmetry.space_group_name_H-M   'P 1'
#
loop_
_entity.id
_entity.type
_entity.pdbx_description
1 polymer ?
#
loop_
_entity_poly.entity_id
_entity_poly.type
_entity_poly.pdbx_seq_one_letter_code
_entity_poly.pdbx_strand_id
1 'polypeptide(L)'
;KFGSRHSAESQILKHLLENLFKIFCLDGVKGDLLIDIGSGPTIYQLLSACESFKEIIVTDYSDQNLQELEKWLKKEPEAFDWSPVVTYVCDLEGNRVKGPEKEEKLRQAVKQVLKCDVTQSQPLGAVPLPLADCLLSTLCLDAACPDLPTYRRALRNLGSLLKPGGFLVIMDALKSSYYMIGEQKFSSLPLGREAVEAAVKEAGYTIEWFEVISQSYSSTMANNEGLFSLVGRKLSRSL
;
A
#
# COMPACT_ATOMS: atom_id res chain seq x y z
N LYS A 1 10.89 6.39 -15.68
CA LYS A 1 9.98 5.61 -16.56
C LYS A 1 10.17 4.14 -16.23
N PHE A 2 9.11 3.45 -15.79
CA PHE A 2 9.18 2.01 -15.55
C PHE A 2 9.63 1.30 -16.83
N GLY A 3 10.61 0.39 -16.72
CA GLY A 3 11.22 -0.28 -17.87
C GLY A 3 12.61 0.24 -18.27
N SER A 4 13.09 1.38 -17.77
CA SER A 4 14.52 1.67 -17.84
C SER A 4 15.25 0.69 -16.94
N ARG A 5 15.97 -0.29 -17.51
CA ARG A 5 16.58 -1.45 -16.82
C ARG A 5 17.58 -1.08 -15.68
N HIS A 6 17.81 0.20 -15.40
CA HIS A 6 18.92 0.67 -14.57
C HIS A 6 18.58 1.74 -13.51
N SER A 7 17.32 2.16 -13.32
CA SER A 7 17.00 3.10 -12.23
C SER A 7 16.71 2.37 -10.92
N ALA A 8 17.18 2.91 -9.79
CA ALA A 8 16.97 2.35 -8.46
C ALA A 8 15.46 2.24 -8.14
N GLU A 9 14.68 3.24 -8.52
CA GLU A 9 13.21 3.29 -8.34
C GLU A 9 12.53 2.16 -9.11
N SER A 10 13.01 1.87 -10.32
CA SER A 10 12.46 0.79 -11.15
C SER A 10 12.77 -0.58 -10.55
N GLN A 11 13.94 -0.76 -9.93
CA GLN A 11 14.27 -1.99 -9.22
C GLN A 11 13.43 -2.14 -7.95
N ILE A 12 13.28 -1.07 -7.15
CA ILE A 12 12.40 -1.09 -5.97
C ILE A 12 10.98 -1.46 -6.35
N LEU A 13 10.42 -0.80 -7.37
CA LEU A 13 9.05 -1.07 -7.80
C LEU A 13 8.87 -2.54 -8.22
N LYS A 14 9.86 -3.16 -8.89
CA LYS A 14 9.80 -4.60 -9.21
C LYS A 14 9.73 -5.48 -7.97
N HIS A 15 10.56 -5.23 -6.96
CA HIS A 15 10.53 -6.01 -5.72
C HIS A 15 9.20 -5.81 -4.97
N LEU A 16 8.65 -4.59 -4.97
CA LEU A 16 7.32 -4.33 -4.40
C LEU A 16 6.25 -5.15 -5.13
N LEU A 17 6.24 -5.14 -6.47
CA LEU A 17 5.29 -5.91 -7.28
C LEU A 17 5.42 -7.42 -7.06
N GLU A 18 6.65 -7.95 -6.96
CA GLU A 18 6.92 -9.36 -6.66
C GLU A 18 6.39 -9.75 -5.27
N ASN A 19 6.61 -8.90 -4.27
CA ASN A 19 6.09 -9.11 -2.92
C ASN A 19 4.57 -9.05 -2.88
N LEU A 20 3.94 -8.08 -3.55
CA LEU A 20 2.49 -7.97 -3.65
C LEU A 20 1.87 -9.18 -4.35
N PHE A 21 2.49 -9.63 -5.44
CA PHE A 21 2.10 -10.85 -6.14
C PHE A 21 2.15 -12.06 -5.20
N LYS A 22 3.26 -12.24 -4.47
CA LYS A 22 3.39 -13.33 -3.50
C LYS A 22 2.29 -13.27 -2.43
N ILE A 23 2.11 -12.11 -1.80
CA ILE A 23 1.13 -11.91 -0.72
C ILE A 23 -0.30 -12.25 -1.20
N PHE A 24 -0.72 -11.65 -2.31
CA PHE A 24 -2.11 -11.73 -2.74
C PHE A 24 -2.42 -12.96 -3.58
N CYS A 25 -1.48 -13.48 -4.37
CA CYS A 25 -1.73 -14.59 -5.29
C CYS A 25 -1.21 -15.94 -4.80
N LEU A 26 -0.17 -15.98 -3.95
CA LEU A 26 0.47 -17.23 -3.52
C LEU A 26 0.20 -17.56 -2.05
N ASP A 27 0.30 -16.57 -1.16
CA ASP A 27 0.28 -16.77 0.30
C ASP A 27 -1.14 -16.69 0.91
N GLY A 28 -2.17 -16.54 0.06
CA GLY A 28 -3.56 -16.73 0.46
C GLY A 28 -4.20 -15.55 1.19
N VAL A 29 -3.62 -14.34 1.14
CA VAL A 29 -4.28 -13.11 1.61
C VAL A 29 -5.41 -12.75 0.63
N LYS A 30 -6.66 -13.01 1.05
CA LYS A 30 -7.87 -12.82 0.24
C LYS A 30 -9.08 -12.51 1.12
N GLY A 31 -10.14 -11.98 0.51
CA GLY A 31 -11.38 -11.64 1.19
C GLY A 31 -12.39 -10.98 0.26
N ASP A 32 -13.44 -10.40 0.83
CA ASP A 32 -14.41 -9.64 0.03
C ASP A 32 -13.95 -8.19 -0.12
N LEU A 33 -13.61 -7.52 1.00
CA LEU A 33 -13.26 -6.09 1.02
C LEU A 33 -11.80 -5.84 1.43
N LEU A 34 -11.08 -5.11 0.59
CA LEU A 34 -9.80 -4.48 0.90
C LEU A 34 -9.94 -2.95 0.97
N ILE A 35 -9.34 -2.32 1.97
CA ILE A 35 -9.20 -0.86 2.02
C ILE A 35 -7.72 -0.52 1.92
N ASP A 36 -7.36 0.25 0.90
CA ASP A 36 -6.03 0.80 0.70
C ASP A 36 -5.93 2.18 1.34
N ILE A 37 -4.96 2.34 2.24
CA ILE A 37 -4.77 3.49 3.11
C ILE A 37 -3.55 4.27 2.66
N GLY A 38 -3.77 5.51 2.21
CA GLY A 38 -2.72 6.35 1.67
C GLY A 38 -2.26 5.86 0.29
N SER A 39 -3.23 5.59 -0.58
CA SER A 39 -3.01 5.12 -1.95
C SER A 39 -2.13 6.07 -2.79
N GLY A 40 -2.09 7.35 -2.41
CA GLY A 40 -1.54 8.40 -3.25
C GLY A 40 -2.23 8.43 -4.62
N PRO A 41 -1.53 8.87 -5.68
CA PRO A 41 -2.04 8.81 -7.04
C PRO A 41 -1.74 7.46 -7.72
N THR A 42 -1.58 6.37 -6.96
CA THR A 42 -0.97 5.12 -7.45
C THR A 42 -1.89 3.91 -7.37
N ILE A 43 -1.72 2.98 -8.32
CA ILE A 43 -2.52 1.74 -8.41
C ILE A 43 -1.70 0.45 -8.42
N TYR A 44 -0.35 0.55 -8.45
CA TYR A 44 0.52 -0.62 -8.61
C TYR A 44 0.32 -1.65 -7.49
N GLN A 45 0.04 -1.16 -6.29
CA GLN A 45 -0.19 -1.93 -5.08
C GLN A 45 -1.49 -2.75 -5.12
N LEU A 46 -2.38 -2.46 -6.08
CA LEU A 46 -3.70 -3.08 -6.19
C LEU A 46 -3.78 -4.11 -7.33
N LEU A 47 -2.77 -4.17 -8.20
CA LEU A 47 -2.82 -4.98 -9.43
C LEU A 47 -2.92 -6.49 -9.14
N SER A 48 -2.19 -7.01 -8.15
CA SER A 48 -2.36 -8.39 -7.70
C SER A 48 -3.46 -8.53 -6.63
N ALA A 49 -3.73 -7.47 -5.87
CA ALA A 49 -4.80 -7.49 -4.86
C ALA A 49 -6.18 -7.71 -5.48
N CYS A 50 -6.46 -7.15 -6.66
CA CYS A 50 -7.74 -7.34 -7.34
C CYS A 50 -8.00 -8.79 -7.82
N GLU A 51 -7.00 -9.68 -7.78
CA GLU A 51 -7.20 -11.11 -7.99
C GLU A 51 -7.84 -11.80 -6.79
N SER A 52 -7.66 -11.23 -5.59
CA SER A 52 -7.99 -11.86 -4.30
C SER A 52 -9.06 -11.11 -3.51
N PHE A 53 -9.45 -9.92 -3.95
CA PHE A 53 -10.49 -9.10 -3.34
C PHE A 53 -11.51 -8.65 -4.40
N LYS A 54 -12.80 -8.77 -4.06
CA LYS A 54 -13.91 -8.39 -4.94
C LYS A 54 -14.15 -6.90 -4.93
N GLU A 55 -13.95 -6.27 -3.78
CA GLU A 55 -14.17 -4.85 -3.54
C GLU A 55 -12.91 -4.22 -2.96
N ILE A 56 -12.53 -3.09 -3.56
CA ILE A 56 -11.41 -2.27 -3.12
C ILE A 56 -11.94 -0.86 -2.85
N ILE A 57 -11.55 -0.29 -1.73
CA ILE A 57 -11.71 1.13 -1.44
C ILE A 57 -10.31 1.73 -1.44
N VAL A 58 -10.10 2.78 -2.22
CA VAL A 58 -8.83 3.52 -2.27
C VAL A 58 -8.99 4.82 -1.51
N THR A 59 -7.99 5.18 -0.71
CA THR A 59 -8.10 6.32 0.19
C THR A 59 -6.81 7.11 0.29
N ASP A 60 -6.91 8.43 0.41
CA ASP A 60 -5.75 9.32 0.55
C ASP A 60 -6.12 10.59 1.32
N TYR A 61 -5.12 11.23 1.93
CA TYR A 61 -5.30 12.52 2.58
C TYR A 61 -5.31 13.68 1.58
N SER A 62 -4.64 13.59 0.43
CA SER A 62 -4.50 14.71 -0.50
C SER A 62 -5.57 14.65 -1.59
N ASP A 63 -6.40 15.70 -1.71
CA ASP A 63 -7.49 15.70 -2.70
C ASP A 63 -6.97 15.59 -4.14
N GLN A 64 -5.78 16.13 -4.42
CA GLN A 64 -5.15 16.04 -5.74
C GLN A 64 -4.76 14.60 -6.09
N ASN A 65 -4.31 13.79 -5.11
CA ASN A 65 -4.01 12.38 -5.34
C ASN A 65 -5.27 11.59 -5.71
N LEU A 66 -6.38 11.85 -5.00
CA LEU A 66 -7.68 11.25 -5.30
C LEU A 66 -8.18 11.64 -6.70
N GLN A 67 -7.97 12.89 -7.12
CA GLN A 67 -8.29 13.35 -8.47
C GLN A 67 -7.47 12.61 -9.53
N GLU A 68 -6.17 12.39 -9.32
CA GLU A 68 -5.33 11.63 -10.26
C GLU A 68 -5.75 10.16 -10.36
N LEU A 69 -6.15 9.53 -9.24
CA LEU A 69 -6.75 8.19 -9.26
C LEU A 69 -8.05 8.16 -10.07
N GLU A 70 -8.93 9.14 -9.85
CA GLU A 70 -10.20 9.27 -10.56
C GLU A 70 -10.02 9.41 -12.08
N LYS A 71 -9.01 10.17 -12.54
CA LYS A 71 -8.66 10.26 -13.97
C LYS A 71 -8.39 8.88 -14.56
N TRP A 72 -7.57 8.07 -13.88
CA TRP A 72 -7.23 6.72 -14.35
C TRP A 72 -8.43 5.75 -14.31
N LEU A 73 -9.25 5.84 -13.26
CA LEU A 73 -10.47 5.03 -13.12
C LEU A 73 -11.48 5.35 -14.23
N LYS A 74 -11.62 6.63 -14.59
CA LYS A 74 -12.54 7.12 -15.65
C LYS A 74 -11.96 7.01 -17.06
N LYS A 75 -10.74 6.50 -17.22
CA LYS A 75 -10.03 6.38 -18.51
C LYS A 75 -9.88 7.74 -19.21
N GLU A 76 -9.61 8.80 -18.43
CA GLU A 76 -9.38 10.13 -18.98
C GLU A 76 -8.06 10.16 -19.79
N PRO A 77 -7.98 10.91 -20.91
CA PRO A 77 -6.78 10.94 -21.76
C PRO A 77 -5.50 11.40 -21.05
N GLU A 78 -5.64 12.19 -19.98
CA GLU A 78 -4.51 12.72 -19.19
C GLU A 78 -4.08 11.78 -18.07
N ALA A 79 -4.76 10.66 -17.87
CA ALA A 79 -4.42 9.70 -16.83
C ALA A 79 -3.00 9.15 -17.01
N PHE A 80 -2.31 8.91 -15.89
CA PHE A 80 -0.98 8.31 -15.93
C PHE A 80 -0.99 6.94 -16.62
N ASP A 81 -0.03 6.72 -17.53
CA ASP A 81 0.12 5.45 -18.23
C ASP A 81 0.76 4.38 -17.33
N TRP A 82 -0.10 3.53 -16.76
CA TRP A 82 0.30 2.37 -15.95
C TRP A 82 0.63 1.12 -16.77
N SER A 83 0.47 1.13 -18.11
CA SER A 83 0.62 -0.06 -18.97
C SER A 83 1.92 -0.84 -18.76
N PRO A 84 3.10 -0.19 -18.59
CA PRO A 84 4.34 -0.93 -18.34
C PRO A 84 4.31 -1.73 -17.02
N VAL A 85 3.72 -1.16 -15.97
CA VAL A 85 3.60 -1.78 -14.64
C VAL A 85 2.59 -2.91 -14.68
N VAL A 86 1.44 -2.66 -15.30
CA VAL A 86 0.39 -3.67 -15.53
C VAL A 86 0.96 -4.87 -16.28
N THR A 87 1.73 -4.63 -17.35
CA THR A 87 2.34 -5.70 -18.14
C THR A 87 3.28 -6.56 -17.29
N TYR A 88 4.11 -5.94 -16.44
CA TYR A 88 4.99 -6.68 -15.54
C TYR A 88 4.23 -7.55 -14.54
N VAL A 89 3.13 -7.04 -13.99
CA VAL A 89 2.29 -7.83 -13.07
C VAL A 89 1.61 -8.99 -13.80
N CYS A 90 1.09 -8.78 -15.01
CA CYS A 90 0.55 -9.87 -15.82
C CYS A 90 1.60 -10.95 -16.09
N ASP A 91 2.85 -10.57 -16.38
CA ASP A 91 3.97 -11.50 -16.55
C ASP A 91 4.24 -12.32 -15.28
N LEU A 92 4.30 -11.66 -14.11
CA LEU A 92 4.44 -12.32 -12.80
C LEU A 92 3.32 -13.33 -12.53
N GLU A 93 2.09 -12.99 -12.90
CA GLU A 93 0.90 -13.83 -12.74
C GLU A 93 0.79 -14.94 -13.81
N GLY A 94 1.80 -15.09 -14.68
CA GLY A 94 1.88 -16.13 -15.68
C GLY A 94 1.06 -15.86 -16.94
N ASN A 95 0.82 -14.59 -17.28
CA ASN A 95 0.15 -14.13 -18.50
C ASN A 95 -1.22 -14.76 -18.75
N ARG A 96 -1.96 -15.04 -17.67
CA ARG A 96 -3.33 -15.59 -17.72
C ARG A 96 -4.34 -14.59 -18.25
N VAL A 97 -4.09 -13.30 -18.04
CA VAL A 97 -4.90 -12.16 -18.51
C VAL A 97 -4.00 -11.14 -19.18
N LYS A 98 -4.52 -10.42 -20.18
CA LYS A 98 -3.77 -9.35 -20.85
C LYS A 98 -3.91 -8.04 -20.08
N GLY A 99 -2.98 -7.11 -20.31
CA GLY A 99 -2.97 -5.80 -19.63
C GLY A 99 -4.33 -5.09 -19.59
N PRO A 100 -5.04 -4.90 -20.72
CA PRO A 100 -6.35 -4.25 -20.72
C PRO A 100 -7.40 -4.95 -19.83
N GLU A 101 -7.39 -6.28 -19.77
CA GLU A 101 -8.30 -7.06 -18.94
C GLU A 101 -7.97 -6.89 -17.45
N LYS A 102 -6.67 -6.89 -17.10
CA LYS A 102 -6.20 -6.62 -15.73
C LYS A 102 -6.62 -5.22 -15.26
N GLU A 103 -6.41 -4.20 -16.09
CA GLU A 103 -6.80 -2.85 -15.73
C GLU A 103 -8.31 -2.72 -15.56
N GLU A 104 -9.10 -3.29 -16.46
CA GLU A 104 -10.56 -3.26 -16.36
C GLU A 104 -11.05 -3.97 -15.10
N LYS A 105 -10.46 -5.12 -14.78
CA LYS A 105 -10.76 -5.83 -13.53
C LYS A 105 -10.47 -4.98 -12.29
N LEU A 106 -9.32 -4.30 -12.25
CA LEU A 106 -9.00 -3.40 -11.15
C LEU A 106 -9.98 -2.22 -11.08
N ARG A 107 -10.30 -1.57 -12.21
CA ARG A 107 -11.29 -0.48 -12.25
C ARG A 107 -12.65 -0.92 -11.72
N GLN A 108 -13.09 -2.14 -12.05
CA GLN A 108 -14.34 -2.71 -11.55
C GLN A 108 -14.28 -3.08 -10.07
N ALA A 109 -13.13 -3.50 -9.56
CA ALA A 109 -12.95 -3.85 -8.15
C ALA A 109 -12.98 -2.59 -7.27
N VAL A 110 -12.45 -1.46 -7.73
CA VAL A 110 -12.50 -0.19 -6.97
C VAL A 110 -13.95 0.32 -6.91
N LYS A 111 -14.51 0.39 -5.71
CA LYS A 111 -15.89 0.81 -5.46
C LYS A 111 -16.02 2.24 -4.98
N GLN A 112 -15.02 2.73 -4.25
CA GLN A 112 -15.03 4.07 -3.68
C GLN A 112 -13.61 4.67 -3.64
N VAL A 113 -13.55 5.97 -3.87
CA VAL A 113 -12.36 6.83 -3.69
C VAL A 113 -12.69 7.80 -2.56
N LEU A 114 -12.03 7.65 -1.40
CA LEU A 114 -12.39 8.37 -0.19
C LEU A 114 -11.23 9.18 0.40
N LYS A 115 -11.56 10.26 1.10
CA LYS A 115 -10.62 10.97 1.96
C LYS A 115 -10.30 10.12 3.19
N CYS A 116 -9.03 10.05 3.59
CA CYS A 116 -8.63 9.48 4.88
C CYS A 116 -7.64 10.36 5.64
N ASP A 117 -7.61 10.23 6.97
CA ASP A 117 -6.54 10.74 7.83
C ASP A 117 -6.19 9.70 8.90
N VAL A 118 -5.04 9.04 8.74
CA VAL A 118 -4.59 7.97 9.65
C VAL A 118 -4.32 8.45 11.07
N THR A 119 -4.16 9.76 11.29
CA THR A 119 -3.95 10.34 12.61
C THR A 119 -5.24 10.43 13.43
N GLN A 120 -6.41 10.38 12.77
CA GLN A 120 -7.72 10.39 13.42
C GLN A 120 -8.11 9.00 13.93
N SER A 121 -8.83 8.96 15.05
CA SER A 121 -9.37 7.71 15.61
C SER A 121 -10.36 7.00 14.67
N GLN A 122 -10.99 7.76 13.77
CA GLN A 122 -11.81 7.25 12.67
C GLN A 122 -11.17 7.71 11.36
N PRO A 123 -10.25 6.91 10.75
CA PRO A 123 -9.49 7.38 9.59
C PRO A 123 -10.33 7.77 8.39
N LEU A 124 -11.52 7.16 8.23
CA LEU A 124 -12.47 7.44 7.14
C LEU A 124 -13.65 8.33 7.61
N GLY A 125 -13.53 8.96 8.77
CA GLY A 125 -14.62 9.72 9.40
C GLY A 125 -15.86 8.84 9.67
N ALA A 126 -17.05 9.43 9.52
CA ALA A 126 -18.33 8.78 9.79
C ALA A 126 -18.90 7.99 8.59
N VAL A 127 -18.07 7.62 7.60
CA VAL A 127 -18.53 6.86 6.42
C VAL A 127 -18.94 5.45 6.87
N PRO A 128 -20.19 5.02 6.65
CA PRO A 128 -20.65 3.71 7.08
C PRO A 128 -20.09 2.63 6.15
N LEU A 129 -19.03 1.95 6.59
CA LEU A 129 -18.41 0.83 5.87
C LEU A 129 -18.45 -0.44 6.72
N PRO A 130 -18.62 -1.63 6.10
CA PRO A 130 -18.33 -2.87 6.79
C PRO A 130 -16.84 -2.91 7.16
N LEU A 131 -16.51 -3.67 8.20
CA LEU A 131 -15.10 -3.95 8.50
C LEU A 131 -14.47 -4.67 7.31
N ALA A 132 -13.24 -4.28 6.96
CA ALA A 132 -12.49 -4.88 5.87
C ALA A 132 -11.96 -6.27 6.24
N ASP A 133 -11.73 -7.11 5.23
CA ASP A 133 -10.98 -8.35 5.36
C ASP A 133 -9.47 -8.10 5.30
N CYS A 134 -9.06 -7.03 4.60
CA CYS A 134 -7.67 -6.60 4.49
C CYS A 134 -7.54 -5.08 4.52
N LEU A 135 -6.52 -4.59 5.24
CA LEU A 135 -6.01 -3.24 5.08
C LEU A 135 -4.66 -3.31 4.37
N LEU A 136 -4.49 -2.48 3.35
CA LEU A 136 -3.22 -2.28 2.66
C LEU A 136 -2.74 -0.86 2.94
N SER A 137 -1.44 -0.67 3.13
CA SER A 137 -0.84 0.66 3.16
C SER A 137 0.59 0.60 2.64
N THR A 138 0.88 1.35 1.59
CA THR A 138 2.19 1.35 0.92
C THR A 138 2.80 2.74 0.91
N LEU A 139 3.98 2.91 1.51
CA LEU A 139 4.77 4.15 1.54
C LEU A 139 3.99 5.35 2.11
N CYS A 140 3.16 5.11 3.14
CA CYS A 140 2.26 6.11 3.71
C CYS A 140 2.57 6.43 5.17
N LEU A 141 2.68 5.40 6.03
CA LEU A 141 2.67 5.60 7.49
C LEU A 141 3.87 6.40 7.96
N ASP A 142 5.05 6.14 7.40
CA ASP A 142 6.26 6.87 7.78
C ASP A 142 6.20 8.34 7.32
N ALA A 143 5.53 8.65 6.21
CA ALA A 143 5.33 10.02 5.75
C ALA A 143 4.25 10.77 6.56
N ALA A 144 3.24 10.05 7.04
CA ALA A 144 2.11 10.63 7.78
C ALA A 144 2.38 10.83 9.28
N CYS A 145 3.37 10.13 9.85
CA CYS A 145 3.62 10.13 11.28
C CYS A 145 4.89 10.91 11.65
N PRO A 146 4.83 11.96 12.48
CA PRO A 146 6.03 12.72 12.87
C PRO A 146 6.91 12.00 13.89
N ASP A 147 6.37 10.99 14.59
CA ASP A 147 7.07 10.26 15.64
C ASP A 147 6.50 8.85 15.85
N LEU A 148 7.27 7.99 16.54
CA LEU A 148 6.88 6.61 16.84
C LEU A 148 5.58 6.50 17.66
N PRO A 149 5.29 7.36 18.67
CA PRO A 149 3.99 7.37 19.33
C PRO A 149 2.81 7.61 18.37
N THR A 150 2.98 8.50 17.38
CA THR A 150 1.95 8.76 16.35
C THR A 150 1.81 7.58 15.40
N TYR A 151 2.92 6.97 14.98
CA TYR A 151 2.92 5.73 14.18
C TYR A 151 2.16 4.60 14.87
N ARG A 152 2.42 4.37 16.16
CA ARG A 152 1.70 3.41 17.00
C ARG A 152 0.20 3.73 17.11
N ARG A 153 -0.17 5.01 17.21
CA ARG A 153 -1.58 5.43 17.20
C ARG A 153 -2.22 5.17 15.85
N ALA A 154 -1.56 5.50 14.75
CA ALA A 154 -2.05 5.25 13.40
C ALA A 154 -2.35 3.76 13.19
N LEU A 155 -1.44 2.85 13.55
CA LEU A 155 -1.69 1.39 13.49
C LEU A 155 -2.93 0.95 14.28
N ARG A 156 -3.17 1.53 15.46
CA ARG A 156 -4.39 1.27 16.23
C ARG A 156 -5.64 1.82 15.57
N ASN A 157 -5.57 3.04 15.01
CA ASN A 157 -6.67 3.66 14.30
C ASN A 157 -7.06 2.84 13.06
N LEU A 158 -6.08 2.37 12.28
CA LEU A 158 -6.30 1.46 11.16
C LEU A 158 -6.99 0.18 11.62
N GLY A 159 -6.54 -0.38 12.75
CA GLY A 159 -7.18 -1.55 13.36
C GLY A 159 -8.68 -1.39 13.59
N SER A 160 -9.24 -0.19 13.72
CA SER A 160 -10.69 0.02 13.85
C SER A 160 -11.49 -0.35 12.58
N LEU A 161 -10.84 -0.35 11.41
CA LEU A 161 -11.44 -0.65 10.11
C LEU A 161 -11.37 -2.13 9.73
N LEU A 162 -10.64 -2.95 10.49
CA LEU A 162 -10.31 -4.33 10.13
C LEU A 162 -11.08 -5.35 10.97
N LYS A 163 -11.60 -6.41 10.34
CA LYS A 163 -12.24 -7.53 11.05
C LYS A 163 -11.26 -8.21 12.02
N PRO A 164 -11.72 -8.77 13.15
CA PRO A 164 -10.94 -9.77 13.89
C PRO A 164 -10.50 -10.90 12.96
N GLY A 165 -9.22 -11.27 12.98
CA GLY A 165 -8.66 -12.20 12.00
C GLY A 165 -8.49 -11.63 10.59
N GLY A 166 -8.68 -10.33 10.37
CA GLY A 166 -8.33 -9.70 9.10
C GLY A 166 -6.82 -9.53 8.91
N PHE A 167 -6.42 -9.18 7.68
CA PHE A 167 -5.02 -8.94 7.32
C PHE A 167 -4.66 -7.46 7.31
N LEU A 168 -3.46 -7.15 7.77
CA LEU A 168 -2.80 -5.86 7.62
C LEU A 168 -1.55 -6.09 6.77
N VAL A 169 -1.52 -5.49 5.58
CA VAL A 169 -0.39 -5.52 4.66
C VAL A 169 0.25 -4.14 4.65
N ILE A 170 1.53 -4.06 5.03
CA ILE A 170 2.28 -2.79 5.03
C ILE A 170 3.54 -2.95 4.19
N MET A 171 3.81 -1.96 3.36
CA MET A 171 5.13 -1.77 2.76
C MET A 171 5.58 -0.35 3.03
N ASP A 172 6.76 -0.15 3.60
CA ASP A 172 7.29 1.21 3.81
C ASP A 172 8.83 1.22 3.69
N ALA A 173 9.39 2.41 3.64
CA ALA A 173 10.84 2.60 3.62
C ALA A 173 11.46 2.25 4.99
N LEU A 174 12.71 1.80 5.00
CA LEU A 174 13.46 1.63 6.25
C LEU A 174 14.45 2.78 6.42
N LYS A 175 14.50 3.33 7.63
CA LYS A 175 15.42 4.39 8.07
C LYS A 175 15.43 5.64 7.18
N SER A 176 14.36 5.86 6.42
CA SER A 176 14.20 7.06 5.60
C SER A 176 13.82 8.24 6.48
N SER A 177 14.49 9.37 6.32
CA SER A 177 14.08 10.62 6.99
C SER A 177 13.43 11.62 6.04
N TYR A 178 13.51 11.38 4.72
CA TYR A 178 12.85 12.21 3.73
C TYR A 178 12.71 11.50 2.39
N TYR A 179 11.84 12.04 1.54
CA TYR A 179 11.82 11.77 0.11
C TYR A 179 11.55 13.05 -0.68
N MET A 180 11.87 13.04 -1.97
CA MET A 180 11.72 14.17 -2.88
C MET A 180 10.66 13.87 -3.94
N ILE A 181 9.84 14.88 -4.27
CA ILE A 181 9.03 14.90 -5.49
C ILE A 181 9.42 16.16 -6.26
N GLY A 182 10.19 15.99 -7.33
CA GLY A 182 10.84 17.11 -8.00
C GLY A 182 11.77 17.83 -7.03
N GLU A 183 11.54 19.13 -6.82
CA GLU A 183 12.31 19.96 -5.88
C GLU A 183 11.73 19.96 -4.46
N GLN A 184 10.50 19.43 -4.28
CA GLN A 184 9.83 19.44 -2.98
C GLN A 184 10.31 18.29 -2.10
N LYS A 185 10.76 18.63 -0.89
CA LYS A 185 11.12 17.67 0.15
C LYS A 185 9.93 17.38 1.06
N PHE A 186 9.72 16.10 1.36
CA PHE A 186 8.74 15.62 2.32
C PHE A 186 9.46 14.82 3.43
N SER A 187 8.97 14.92 4.66
CA SER A 187 9.55 14.19 5.79
C SER A 187 9.09 12.73 5.79
N SER A 188 9.91 11.87 6.37
CA SER A 188 9.60 10.46 6.63
C SER A 188 10.14 10.09 8.01
N LEU A 189 9.44 9.23 8.73
CA LEU A 189 9.84 8.74 10.05
C LEU A 189 10.88 7.62 9.90
N PRO A 190 12.14 7.81 10.32
CA PRO A 190 13.19 6.82 10.08
C PRO A 190 13.07 5.64 11.05
N LEU A 191 12.28 4.64 10.69
CA LEU A 191 12.10 3.41 11.48
C LEU A 191 13.00 2.28 10.95
N GLY A 192 13.61 1.54 11.88
CA GLY A 192 14.24 0.26 11.60
C GLY A 192 13.25 -0.90 11.69
N ARG A 193 13.65 -2.08 11.20
CA ARG A 193 12.85 -3.31 11.21
C ARG A 193 12.30 -3.63 12.60
N GLU A 194 13.13 -3.57 13.62
CA GLU A 194 12.77 -3.96 14.98
C GLU A 194 11.68 -3.04 15.56
N ALA A 195 11.74 -1.74 15.23
CA ALA A 195 10.74 -0.77 15.66
C ALA A 195 9.39 -1.01 14.97
N VAL A 196 9.39 -1.32 13.68
CA VAL A 196 8.19 -1.69 12.91
C VAL A 196 7.58 -2.97 13.49
N GLU A 197 8.37 -4.03 13.67
CA GLU A 197 7.88 -5.30 14.22
C GLU A 197 7.28 -5.13 15.62
N ALA A 198 7.94 -4.37 16.50
CA ALA A 198 7.43 -4.07 17.83
C ALA A 198 6.11 -3.30 17.78
N ALA A 199 6.03 -2.24 16.97
CA ALA A 199 4.82 -1.42 16.84
C ALA A 199 3.62 -2.22 16.30
N VAL A 200 3.84 -3.09 15.30
CA VAL A 200 2.78 -3.95 14.75
C VAL A 200 2.31 -4.98 15.79
N LYS A 201 3.22 -5.62 16.53
CA LYS A 201 2.86 -6.56 17.61
C LYS A 201 2.09 -5.87 18.74
N GLU A 202 2.57 -4.71 19.19
CA GLU A 202 1.91 -3.89 20.21
C GLU A 202 0.51 -3.43 19.78
N ALA A 203 0.28 -3.24 18.48
CA ALA A 203 -1.03 -2.89 17.93
C ALA A 203 -2.02 -4.08 17.86
N GLY A 204 -1.61 -5.29 18.28
CA GLY A 204 -2.47 -6.46 18.37
C GLY A 204 -2.48 -7.34 17.11
N TYR A 205 -1.36 -7.40 16.39
CA TYR A 205 -1.19 -8.24 15.21
C TYR A 205 -0.15 -9.33 15.45
N THR A 206 -0.40 -10.53 14.95
CA THR A 206 0.64 -11.55 14.76
C THR A 206 1.27 -11.35 13.39
N ILE A 207 2.59 -11.22 13.34
CA ILE A 207 3.31 -11.09 12.06
C ILE A 207 3.43 -12.48 11.45
N GLU A 208 2.78 -12.70 10.31
CA GLU A 208 2.81 -13.98 9.58
C GLU A 208 3.96 -14.00 8.56
N TRP A 209 4.32 -12.84 8.02
CA TRP A 209 5.43 -12.68 7.08
C TRP A 209 6.05 -11.29 7.17
N PHE A 210 7.38 -11.22 7.07
CA PHE A 210 8.15 -9.97 7.03
C PHE A 210 9.36 -10.17 6.10
N GLU A 211 9.45 -9.34 5.07
CA GLU A 211 10.56 -9.32 4.13
C GLU A 211 11.22 -7.93 4.10
N VAL A 212 12.56 -7.91 4.05
CA VAL A 212 13.35 -6.68 3.86
C VAL A 212 13.82 -6.65 2.43
N ILE A 213 13.56 -5.54 1.74
CA ILE A 213 14.06 -5.26 0.40
C ILE A 213 15.35 -4.45 0.55
N SER A 214 16.49 -5.07 0.27
CA SER A 214 17.82 -4.45 0.37
C SER A 214 18.14 -3.56 -0.84
N GLN A 215 17.24 -2.63 -1.16
CA GLN A 215 17.41 -1.64 -2.23
C GLN A 215 17.13 -0.23 -1.71
N SER A 216 17.97 0.72 -2.09
CA SER A 216 17.78 2.14 -1.76
C SER A 216 17.33 2.90 -2.99
N TYR A 217 16.49 3.92 -2.78
CA TYR A 217 16.18 4.87 -3.85
C TYR A 217 17.46 5.62 -4.26
N SER A 218 17.41 6.30 -5.40
CA SER A 218 18.52 7.18 -5.80
C SER A 218 18.80 8.21 -4.69
N SER A 219 20.06 8.58 -4.49
CA SER A 219 20.46 9.53 -3.44
C SER A 219 19.80 10.92 -3.56
N THR A 220 19.35 11.28 -4.75
CA THR A 220 18.57 12.49 -5.02
C THR A 220 17.09 12.36 -4.66
N MET A 221 16.58 11.14 -4.48
CA MET A 221 15.17 10.85 -4.22
C MET A 221 14.89 10.62 -2.73
N ALA A 222 15.65 9.79 -2.04
CA ALA A 222 15.48 9.52 -0.61
C ALA A 222 16.78 9.02 0.00
N ASN A 223 16.83 8.94 1.33
CA ASN A 223 17.97 8.41 2.09
C ASN A 223 17.64 7.08 2.79
N ASN A 224 16.70 6.31 2.25
CA ASN A 224 16.30 5.03 2.84
C ASN A 224 17.43 4.00 2.80
N GLU A 225 17.51 3.16 3.83
CA GLU A 225 18.35 1.96 3.88
C GLU A 225 17.48 0.73 3.73
N GLY A 226 16.98 0.51 2.51
CA GLY A 226 16.03 -0.57 2.22
C GLY A 226 14.56 -0.18 2.40
N LEU A 227 13.70 -1.16 2.19
CA LEU A 227 12.26 -1.12 2.44
C LEU A 227 11.86 -2.40 3.17
N PHE A 228 10.61 -2.47 3.63
CA PHE A 228 10.03 -3.71 4.10
C PHE A 228 8.69 -4.01 3.45
N SER A 229 8.28 -5.27 3.54
CA SER A 229 6.94 -5.75 3.27
C SER A 229 6.52 -6.66 4.42
N LEU A 230 5.32 -6.47 4.95
CA LEU A 230 4.84 -7.18 6.13
C LEU A 230 3.38 -7.60 5.93
N VAL A 231 3.06 -8.82 6.37
CA VAL A 231 1.69 -9.29 6.57
C VAL A 231 1.48 -9.57 8.07
N GLY A 232 0.55 -8.83 8.67
CA GLY A 232 0.08 -9.02 10.03
C GLY A 232 -1.35 -9.55 10.05
N ARG A 233 -1.63 -10.51 10.91
CA ARG A 233 -2.98 -11.04 11.20
C ARG A 233 -3.51 -10.37 12.46
N LYS A 234 -4.65 -9.69 12.36
CA LYS A 234 -5.27 -9.06 13.53
C LYS A 234 -5.74 -10.14 14.50
N LEU A 235 -5.30 -10.04 15.76
CA LEU A 235 -5.72 -10.98 16.80
C LEU A 235 -7.24 -10.87 17.01
N SER A 236 -7.91 -12.02 16.97
CA SER A 236 -9.26 -12.12 17.53
C SER A 236 -9.13 -11.90 19.04
N ARG A 237 -9.86 -10.94 19.61
CA ARG A 237 -9.95 -10.87 21.08
C ARG A 237 -10.45 -12.23 21.55
N SER A 238 -9.68 -12.90 22.40
CA SER A 238 -10.20 -14.00 23.21
C SER A 238 -11.37 -13.43 24.00
N LEU A 239 -12.58 -13.95 23.75
CA LEU A 239 -13.75 -13.70 24.59
C LEU A 239 -13.43 -14.07 26.04
#